data_AF-A0AAV8DE94-F1
#
_entry.id   AF-A0AAV8DE94-F1
#
_cell.length_a   1.000
_cell.length_b   1.000
_cell.length_c   1.000
_cell.angle_alpha   90.00
_cell.angle_beta   90.00
_cell.angle_gamma   90.00
#
_symmetry.space_group_name_H-M   'P 1'
#
loop_
_entity.id
_entity.type
_entity.pdbx_description
1 polymer ?
#
loop_
_entity_poly.entity_id
_entity_poly.type
_entity_poly.pdbx_seq_one_letter_code
_entity_poly.pdbx_strand_id
1 'polypeptide(L)'
;MASNGGKKGGTFEGTTVYLSRNLVAPEIYNALFDALRLNGADVRPCCDPSKNSPLEFHVISSSDHEKFADLRAKGCNLLGPQCVLSCAKEHRVLPKQGYTCCLAMDGVKVLTSGFEKNEKARIQERVCAMGGLLLDKPSLDIDFVIAKNVLATKYKWALNVLKKPIISITWLDHCWMQHRIVPHEPYRLLPFTGLTICVTKIPLDERRQIGKMIEENGGQYSADLTKKCTHLVSDISF
;
A
#
# COMPACT_ATOMS: atom_id res chain seq x y z
N MET A 1 18.44 -51.18 13.46
CA MET A 1 17.06 -50.62 13.42
C MET A 1 17.15 -49.25 12.78
N ALA A 2 16.66 -49.13 11.54
CA ALA A 2 16.73 -47.90 10.76
C ALA A 2 15.75 -46.86 11.33
N SER A 3 16.26 -45.66 11.62
CA SER A 3 15.43 -44.51 11.99
C SER A 3 14.67 -44.03 10.76
N ASN A 4 13.35 -44.09 10.83
CA ASN A 4 12.43 -43.68 9.79
C ASN A 4 12.45 -42.14 9.66
N GLY A 5 13.27 -41.63 8.74
CA GLY A 5 13.28 -40.22 8.34
C GLY A 5 12.03 -39.90 7.54
N GLY A 6 10.96 -39.50 8.21
CA GLY A 6 9.76 -38.98 7.55
C GLY A 6 10.13 -37.81 6.64
N LYS A 7 9.92 -37.98 5.33
CA LYS A 7 10.00 -36.88 4.35
C LYS A 7 9.04 -35.79 4.82
N LYS A 8 9.58 -34.68 5.35
CA LYS A 8 8.79 -33.46 5.53
C LYS A 8 8.37 -33.02 4.14
N GLY A 9 7.08 -32.99 3.90
CA GLY A 9 6.50 -32.46 2.67
C GLY A 9 6.98 -31.03 2.41
N GLY A 10 7.18 -30.68 1.14
CA GLY A 10 7.60 -29.34 0.75
C GLY A 10 6.54 -28.29 1.11
N THR A 11 6.96 -27.06 1.43
CA THR A 11 6.06 -25.95 1.79
C THR A 11 4.90 -25.74 0.80
N PHE A 12 5.15 -26.03 -0.48
CA PHE A 12 4.21 -25.84 -1.58
C PHE A 12 3.69 -27.16 -2.17
N GLU A 13 3.86 -28.27 -1.46
CA GLU A 13 3.40 -29.58 -1.92
C GLU A 13 1.89 -29.58 -2.20
N GLY A 14 1.51 -30.15 -3.35
CA GLY A 14 0.12 -30.17 -3.82
C GLY A 14 -0.37 -28.86 -4.45
N THR A 15 0.46 -27.82 -4.53
CA THR A 15 0.14 -26.59 -5.26
C THR A 15 0.66 -26.64 -6.69
N THR A 16 -0.10 -26.06 -7.63
CA THR A 16 0.32 -25.85 -9.02
C THR A 16 0.53 -24.36 -9.25
N VAL A 17 1.70 -24.00 -9.77
CA VAL A 17 2.07 -22.61 -10.04
C VAL A 17 2.37 -22.42 -11.52
N TYR A 18 1.59 -21.55 -12.16
CA TYR A 18 1.68 -21.16 -13.55
C TYR A 18 2.67 -20.00 -13.69
N LEU A 19 3.84 -20.28 -14.28
CA LEU A 19 4.97 -19.36 -14.41
C LEU A 19 5.28 -19.10 -15.91
N SER A 20 4.61 -18.12 -16.49
CA SER A 20 4.83 -17.73 -17.89
C SER A 20 6.02 -16.78 -18.04
N ARG A 21 6.89 -17.05 -19.03
CA ARG A 21 8.02 -16.16 -19.39
C ARG A 21 7.59 -14.78 -19.89
N ASN A 22 6.33 -14.62 -20.30
CA ASN A 22 5.81 -13.33 -20.76
C ASN A 22 5.26 -12.48 -19.61
N LEU A 23 4.92 -13.09 -18.48
CA LEU A 23 4.34 -12.41 -17.31
C LEU A 23 5.38 -12.07 -16.24
N VAL A 24 6.59 -12.60 -16.40
CA VAL A 24 7.65 -12.53 -15.40
C VAL A 24 8.92 -11.99 -16.04
N ALA A 25 9.53 -11.01 -15.36
CA ALA A 25 10.76 -10.40 -15.85
C ALA A 25 11.87 -11.48 -15.97
N PRO A 26 12.64 -11.50 -17.08
CA PRO A 26 13.62 -12.57 -17.33
C PRO A 26 14.65 -12.74 -16.22
N GLU A 27 15.03 -11.66 -15.54
CA GLU A 27 16.08 -11.60 -14.53
C GLU A 27 15.72 -12.38 -13.26
N ILE A 28 14.42 -12.49 -12.97
CA ILE A 28 13.89 -13.16 -11.77
C ILE A 28 13.26 -14.52 -12.06
N TYR A 29 13.07 -14.88 -13.35
CA TYR A 29 12.36 -16.09 -13.75
C TYR A 29 12.99 -17.36 -13.19
N ASN A 30 14.31 -17.52 -13.36
CA ASN A 30 15.02 -18.72 -12.91
C ASN A 30 14.97 -18.83 -11.38
N ALA A 31 15.18 -17.73 -10.67
CA ALA A 31 15.10 -17.69 -9.21
C ALA A 31 13.71 -18.12 -8.69
N LEU A 32 12.64 -17.67 -9.34
CA LEU A 32 11.27 -18.09 -9.01
C LEU A 32 11.04 -19.57 -9.29
N PHE A 33 11.45 -20.04 -10.47
CA PHE A 33 11.29 -21.43 -10.87
C PHE A 33 11.98 -22.39 -9.89
N ASP A 34 13.23 -22.06 -9.52
CA ASP A 34 14.01 -22.85 -8.58
C ASP A 34 13.39 -22.80 -7.18
N ALA A 35 13.01 -21.61 -6.68
CA ALA A 35 12.39 -21.45 -5.37
C ALA A 35 11.09 -22.26 -5.24
N LEU A 36 10.26 -22.28 -6.28
CA LEU A 36 9.01 -23.04 -6.32
C LEU A 36 9.27 -24.55 -6.32
N ARG A 37 10.17 -25.03 -7.19
CA ARG A 37 10.49 -26.46 -7.29
C ARG A 37 11.16 -27.02 -6.05
N LEU A 38 12.11 -26.29 -5.47
CA LEU A 38 12.78 -26.69 -4.22
C LEU A 38 11.80 -26.80 -3.04
N ASN A 39 10.70 -26.06 -3.08
CA ASN A 39 9.63 -26.12 -2.09
C ASN A 39 8.49 -27.10 -2.45
N GLY A 40 8.63 -27.87 -3.52
CA GLY A 40 7.69 -28.95 -3.87
C GLY A 40 6.45 -28.54 -4.68
N ALA A 41 6.44 -27.36 -5.31
CA ALA A 41 5.35 -26.94 -6.19
C ALA A 41 5.41 -27.62 -7.57
N ASP A 42 4.25 -27.93 -8.17
CA ASP A 42 4.15 -28.28 -9.60
C ASP A 42 4.21 -27.00 -10.45
N VAL A 43 5.37 -26.71 -11.04
CA VAL A 43 5.58 -25.49 -11.83
C VAL A 43 5.30 -25.73 -13.32
N ARG A 44 4.30 -25.03 -13.86
CA ARG A 44 3.93 -25.10 -15.28
C ARG A 44 4.36 -23.84 -16.04
N PRO A 45 5.10 -23.96 -17.14
CA PRO A 45 5.63 -22.81 -17.90
C PRO A 45 4.58 -22.18 -18.81
N CYS A 46 3.34 -22.02 -18.35
CA CYS A 46 2.24 -21.47 -19.13
C CYS A 46 1.42 -20.49 -18.29
N CYS A 47 0.47 -19.83 -18.93
CA CYS A 47 -0.58 -19.07 -18.27
C CYS A 47 -1.90 -19.65 -18.77
N ASP A 48 -2.70 -20.22 -17.86
CA ASP A 48 -3.99 -20.81 -18.19
C ASP A 48 -5.11 -20.13 -17.39
N PRO A 49 -5.88 -19.21 -18.01
CA PRO A 49 -6.96 -18.51 -17.33
C PRO A 49 -8.13 -19.40 -16.90
N SER A 50 -8.21 -20.66 -17.38
CA SER A 50 -9.25 -21.61 -16.94
C SER A 50 -8.97 -22.22 -15.57
N LYS A 51 -7.79 -21.96 -15.02
CA LYS A 51 -7.27 -22.57 -13.79
C LYS A 51 -7.46 -21.59 -12.65
N ASN A 52 -8.47 -21.83 -11.84
CA ASN A 52 -8.86 -20.97 -10.72
C ASN A 52 -9.14 -21.79 -9.44
N SER A 53 -8.58 -23.00 -9.36
CA SER A 53 -8.68 -23.82 -8.15
C SER A 53 -7.94 -23.17 -6.96
N PRO A 54 -8.36 -23.42 -5.70
CA PRO A 54 -7.69 -22.88 -4.50
C PRO A 54 -6.23 -23.32 -4.27
N LEU A 55 -5.71 -24.24 -5.09
CA LEU A 55 -4.32 -24.71 -5.07
C LEU A 55 -3.57 -24.34 -6.36
N GLU A 56 -4.20 -23.58 -7.24
CA GLU A 56 -3.64 -23.09 -8.50
C GLU A 56 -3.36 -21.60 -8.40
N PHE A 57 -2.13 -21.22 -8.77
CA PHE A 57 -1.65 -19.84 -8.67
C PHE A 57 -0.94 -19.41 -9.96
N HIS A 58 -1.06 -18.13 -10.32
CA HIS A 58 -0.41 -17.55 -11.49
C HIS A 58 0.52 -16.45 -11.05
N VAL A 59 1.77 -16.52 -11.51
CA VAL A 59 2.78 -15.49 -11.18
C VAL A 59 2.75 -14.39 -12.23
N ILE A 60 2.62 -13.14 -11.76
CA ILE A 60 2.58 -11.95 -12.60
C ILE A 60 3.36 -10.80 -11.97
N SER A 61 4.29 -10.20 -12.73
CA SER A 61 5.20 -9.18 -12.17
C SER A 61 4.57 -7.81 -11.98
N SER A 62 3.55 -7.49 -12.77
CA SER A 62 2.89 -6.18 -12.71
C SER A 62 1.38 -6.31 -12.86
N SER A 63 0.66 -5.53 -12.06
CA SER A 63 -0.80 -5.36 -12.18
C SER A 63 -1.21 -4.62 -13.45
N ASP A 64 -0.28 -3.94 -14.11
CA ASP A 64 -0.54 -3.16 -15.32
C ASP A 64 -0.48 -4.01 -16.61
N HIS A 65 -0.11 -5.30 -16.50
CA HIS A 65 -0.06 -6.19 -17.64
C HIS A 65 -1.48 -6.48 -18.16
N GLU A 66 -1.66 -6.48 -19.48
CA GLU A 66 -2.95 -6.77 -20.17
C GLU A 66 -3.70 -8.02 -19.66
N LYS A 67 -2.99 -9.08 -19.25
CA LYS A 67 -3.57 -10.33 -18.76
C LYS A 67 -4.01 -10.27 -17.29
N PHE A 68 -3.54 -9.28 -16.53
CA PHE A 68 -3.90 -9.14 -15.12
C PHE A 68 -5.41 -9.01 -14.94
N ALA A 69 -6.03 -8.13 -15.72
CA ALA A 69 -7.48 -7.90 -15.66
C ALA A 69 -8.27 -9.16 -16.04
N ASP A 70 -7.87 -9.88 -17.10
CA ASP A 70 -8.52 -11.12 -17.54
C ASP A 70 -8.43 -12.23 -16.49
N LEU A 71 -7.23 -12.48 -15.95
CA LEU A 71 -7.02 -13.50 -14.92
C LEU A 71 -7.78 -13.18 -13.63
N ARG A 72 -7.80 -11.90 -13.24
CA ARG A 72 -8.55 -11.46 -12.07
C ARG A 72 -10.05 -11.59 -12.26
N ALA A 73 -10.58 -11.26 -13.44
CA ALA A 73 -11.99 -11.42 -13.77
C ALA A 73 -12.43 -12.90 -13.73
N LYS A 74 -11.52 -13.83 -14.07
CA LYS A 74 -11.75 -15.28 -14.01
C LYS A 74 -11.55 -15.91 -12.63
N GLY A 75 -11.16 -15.09 -11.63
CA GLY A 75 -10.98 -15.54 -10.25
C GLY A 75 -9.70 -16.34 -10.01
N CYS A 76 -8.68 -16.21 -10.87
CA CYS A 76 -7.38 -16.85 -10.65
C CYS A 76 -6.68 -16.27 -9.42
N ASN A 77 -5.92 -17.10 -8.69
CA ASN A 77 -5.06 -16.62 -7.59
C ASN A 77 -3.76 -16.06 -8.16
N LEU A 78 -3.59 -14.74 -8.09
CA LEU A 78 -2.46 -14.03 -8.65
C LEU A 78 -1.40 -13.75 -7.59
N LEU A 79 -0.14 -14.04 -7.91
CA LEU A 79 1.01 -13.80 -7.03
C LEU A 79 2.06 -12.96 -7.75
N GLY A 80 2.62 -12.00 -7.03
CA GLY A 80 3.81 -11.29 -7.47
C GLY A 80 5.08 -12.11 -7.19
N PRO A 81 6.15 -11.88 -7.95
CA PRO A 81 7.44 -12.53 -7.74
C PRO A 81 7.96 -12.44 -6.30
N GLN A 82 7.86 -11.25 -5.70
CA GLN A 82 8.38 -11.00 -4.36
C GLN A 82 7.60 -11.77 -3.30
N CYS A 83 6.29 -11.94 -3.49
CA CYS A 83 5.48 -12.80 -2.63
C CYS A 83 5.97 -14.25 -2.67
N VAL A 84 6.14 -14.82 -3.87
CA VAL A 84 6.60 -16.21 -4.03
C VAL A 84 7.96 -16.44 -3.39
N LEU A 85 8.93 -15.56 -3.66
CA LEU A 85 10.28 -15.68 -3.11
C LEU A 85 10.29 -15.58 -1.57
N SER A 86 9.49 -14.66 -1.01
CA SER A 86 9.39 -14.50 0.44
C SER A 86 8.74 -15.72 1.10
N CYS A 87 7.64 -16.22 0.54
CA CYS A 87 6.99 -17.45 1.02
C CYS A 87 7.93 -18.66 0.97
N ALA A 88 8.69 -18.80 -0.12
CA ALA A 88 9.63 -19.90 -0.32
C ALA A 88 10.78 -19.85 0.71
N LYS A 89 11.28 -18.66 1.01
CA LYS A 89 12.38 -18.44 1.97
C LYS A 89 11.93 -18.63 3.41
N GLU A 90 10.72 -18.18 3.75
CA GLU A 90 10.17 -18.23 5.12
C GLU A 90 9.42 -19.53 5.42
N HIS A 91 9.35 -20.47 4.47
CA HIS A 91 8.56 -21.69 4.56
C HIS A 91 7.08 -21.42 4.91
N ARG A 92 6.50 -20.41 4.28
CA ARG A 92 5.09 -20.02 4.44
C ARG A 92 4.25 -20.47 3.27
N VAL A 93 2.99 -20.79 3.53
CA VAL A 93 2.01 -21.10 2.48
C VAL A 93 1.75 -19.89 1.58
N LEU A 94 1.42 -20.14 0.31
CA LEU A 94 1.06 -19.10 -0.64
C LEU A 94 -0.31 -18.48 -0.28
N PRO A 95 -0.45 -17.14 -0.34
CA PRO A 95 -1.67 -16.44 0.04
C PRO A 95 -2.81 -16.64 -0.98
N LYS A 96 -4.06 -16.71 -0.48
CA LYS A 96 -5.26 -17.04 -1.27
C LYS A 96 -6.29 -15.91 -1.33
N GLN A 97 -5.83 -14.67 -1.45
CA GLN A 97 -6.68 -13.46 -1.37
C GLN A 97 -6.91 -12.78 -2.73
N GLY A 98 -6.92 -13.57 -3.81
CA GLY A 98 -7.12 -13.09 -5.18
C GLY A 98 -5.86 -12.51 -5.82
N TYR A 99 -5.25 -11.47 -5.25
CA TYR A 99 -3.96 -10.95 -5.70
C TYR A 99 -3.06 -10.58 -4.52
N THR A 100 -1.79 -10.99 -4.56
CA THR A 100 -0.77 -10.55 -3.61
C THR A 100 0.55 -10.32 -4.33
N CYS A 101 0.97 -9.06 -4.45
CA CYS A 101 2.22 -8.69 -5.14
C CYS A 101 3.46 -9.01 -4.30
N CYS A 102 3.41 -8.69 -3.01
CA CYS A 102 4.47 -8.93 -2.03
C CYS A 102 3.88 -9.03 -0.62
N LEU A 103 4.71 -9.32 0.37
CA LEU A 103 4.33 -9.40 1.78
C LEU A 103 4.88 -8.21 2.60
N ALA A 104 5.14 -7.08 1.93
CA ALA A 104 5.78 -5.92 2.54
C ALA A 104 4.97 -5.34 3.72
N MET A 105 3.64 -5.42 3.65
CA MET A 105 2.72 -4.92 4.67
C MET A 105 2.10 -6.06 5.49
N ASP A 106 2.69 -7.25 5.46
CA ASP A 106 2.19 -8.38 6.24
C ASP A 106 2.17 -8.04 7.75
N GLY A 107 1.00 -8.22 8.36
CA GLY A 107 0.74 -7.83 9.76
C GLY A 107 0.50 -6.33 10.00
N VAL A 108 0.58 -5.48 8.97
CA VAL A 108 0.39 -4.02 9.11
C VAL A 108 -1.08 -3.63 8.98
N LYS A 109 -1.57 -2.84 9.94
CA LYS A 109 -2.92 -2.29 9.96
C LYS A 109 -2.93 -0.82 9.56
N VAL A 110 -3.66 -0.49 8.51
CA VAL A 110 -3.75 0.86 7.94
C VAL A 110 -5.16 1.40 8.09
N LEU A 111 -5.29 2.68 8.44
CA LEU A 111 -6.55 3.42 8.42
C LEU A 111 -6.48 4.54 7.39
N THR A 112 -7.57 4.76 6.64
CA THR A 112 -7.67 5.88 5.70
C THR A 112 -8.65 6.97 6.15
N SER A 113 -8.35 8.23 5.79
CA SER A 113 -9.23 9.37 6.05
C SER A 113 -9.16 10.46 4.98
N GLY A 114 -10.30 11.07 4.66
CA GLY A 114 -10.38 12.20 3.73
C GLY A 114 -10.36 11.84 2.24
N PHE A 115 -10.42 10.56 1.88
CA PHE A 115 -10.43 10.08 0.50
C PHE A 115 -11.85 9.76 0.00
N GLU A 116 -12.06 9.97 -1.29
CA GLU A 116 -13.28 9.57 -2.00
C GLU A 116 -13.39 8.04 -2.15
N LYS A 117 -14.56 7.54 -2.55
CA LYS A 117 -14.81 6.09 -2.66
C LYS A 117 -13.81 5.40 -3.60
N ASN A 118 -13.54 5.99 -4.77
CA ASN A 118 -12.63 5.41 -5.75
C ASN A 118 -11.17 5.46 -5.28
N GLU A 119 -10.75 6.55 -4.63
CA GLU A 119 -9.43 6.66 -4.03
C GLU A 119 -9.22 5.62 -2.92
N LYS A 120 -10.23 5.41 -2.06
CA LYS A 120 -10.20 4.39 -1.01
C LYS A 120 -10.08 2.98 -1.58
N ALA A 121 -10.81 2.68 -2.64
CA ALA A 121 -10.72 1.36 -3.30
C ALA A 121 -9.30 1.08 -3.81
N ARG A 122 -8.63 2.08 -4.41
CA ARG A 122 -7.23 1.95 -4.85
C ARG A 122 -6.25 1.79 -3.69
N ILE A 123 -6.47 2.51 -2.58
CA ILE A 123 -5.66 2.35 -1.37
C ILE A 123 -5.83 0.94 -0.79
N GLN A 124 -7.08 0.49 -0.66
CA GLN A 124 -7.41 -0.84 -0.15
C GLN A 124 -6.76 -1.93 -1.00
N GLU A 125 -6.89 -1.83 -2.32
CA GLU A 125 -6.28 -2.77 -3.25
C GLU A 125 -4.76 -2.89 -3.04
N ARG A 126 -4.04 -1.77 -2.93
CA ARG A 126 -2.59 -1.77 -2.74
C ARG A 126 -2.17 -2.30 -1.37
N VAL A 127 -2.85 -1.87 -0.32
CA VAL A 127 -2.57 -2.35 1.05
C VAL A 127 -2.79 -3.87 1.12
N CYS A 128 -3.93 -4.37 0.64
CA CYS A 128 -4.24 -5.80 0.65
C CYS A 128 -3.31 -6.60 -0.26
N ALA A 129 -2.99 -6.10 -1.46
CA ALA A 129 -2.05 -6.77 -2.35
C ALA A 129 -0.63 -6.85 -1.80
N MET A 130 -0.23 -5.96 -0.87
CA MET A 130 1.04 -6.06 -0.14
C MET A 130 0.96 -6.88 1.16
N GLY A 131 -0.18 -7.52 1.44
CA GLY A 131 -0.40 -8.34 2.64
C GLY A 131 -0.94 -7.58 3.87
N GLY A 132 -1.20 -6.27 3.74
CA GLY A 132 -1.72 -5.45 4.83
C GLY A 132 -3.23 -5.49 4.97
N LEU A 133 -3.71 -4.98 6.10
CA LEU A 133 -5.13 -4.86 6.42
C LEU A 133 -5.57 -3.40 6.44
N LEU A 134 -6.52 -3.04 5.58
CA LEU A 134 -7.19 -1.75 5.66
C LEU A 134 -8.38 -1.83 6.62
N LEU A 135 -8.39 -1.00 7.66
CA LEU A 135 -9.47 -0.91 8.63
C LEU A 135 -10.46 0.22 8.27
N ASP A 136 -11.74 -0.09 8.31
CA ASP A 136 -12.80 0.90 8.09
C ASP A 136 -13.02 1.80 9.31
N LYS A 137 -12.82 1.24 10.50
CA LYS A 137 -13.10 1.88 11.79
C LYS A 137 -11.80 2.23 12.53
N PRO A 138 -11.78 3.34 13.29
CA PRO A 138 -10.67 3.65 14.18
C PRO A 138 -10.47 2.54 15.22
N SER A 139 -9.21 2.19 15.48
CA SER A 139 -8.79 1.20 16.48
C SER A 139 -7.40 1.55 17.03
N LEU A 140 -7.07 1.11 18.25
CA LEU A 140 -5.79 1.44 18.88
C LEU A 140 -4.61 0.62 18.35
N ASP A 141 -4.89 -0.47 17.66
CA ASP A 141 -3.90 -1.38 17.03
C ASP A 141 -3.51 -0.97 15.61
N ILE A 142 -3.91 0.23 15.15
CA ILE A 142 -3.50 0.78 13.86
C ILE A 142 -2.01 1.17 13.90
N ASP A 143 -1.28 0.80 12.86
CA ASP A 143 0.13 1.15 12.69
C ASP A 143 0.31 2.48 11.95
N PHE A 144 -0.45 2.68 10.87
CA PHE A 144 -0.35 3.87 10.03
C PHE A 144 -1.73 4.46 9.69
N VAL A 145 -1.82 5.79 9.71
CA VAL A 145 -2.99 6.51 9.22
C VAL A 145 -2.63 7.24 7.93
N ILE A 146 -3.20 6.80 6.81
CA ILE A 146 -3.09 7.51 5.54
C ILE A 146 -4.22 8.55 5.48
N ALA A 147 -3.88 9.83 5.45
CA ALA A 147 -4.84 10.91 5.38
C ALA A 147 -4.59 11.80 4.16
N LYS A 148 -5.66 12.31 3.54
CA LYS A 148 -5.56 13.22 2.38
C LYS A 148 -4.99 14.58 2.78
N ASN A 149 -5.38 15.07 3.95
CA ASN A 149 -4.98 16.37 4.51
C ASN A 149 -5.39 16.46 5.99
N VAL A 150 -5.07 17.59 6.62
CA VAL A 150 -5.37 17.83 8.06
C VAL A 150 -6.87 18.04 8.34
N LEU A 151 -7.69 18.27 7.31
CA LEU A 151 -9.14 18.42 7.42
C LEU A 151 -9.88 17.07 7.44
N ALA A 152 -9.17 15.97 7.21
CA ALA A 152 -9.78 14.65 7.18
C ALA A 152 -10.43 14.29 8.53
N THR A 153 -11.63 13.72 8.51
CA THR A 153 -12.49 13.53 9.69
C THR A 153 -11.83 12.72 10.82
N LYS A 154 -10.95 11.77 10.48
CA LYS A 154 -10.25 10.93 11.46
C LYS A 154 -8.87 11.49 11.85
N TYR A 155 -8.43 12.59 11.24
CA TYR A 155 -7.10 13.18 11.47
C TYR A 155 -6.91 13.61 12.94
N LYS A 156 -7.85 14.39 13.50
CA LYS A 156 -7.78 14.85 14.90
C LYS A 156 -7.75 13.69 15.90
N TRP A 157 -8.57 12.66 15.65
CA TRP A 157 -8.56 11.45 16.47
C TRP A 157 -7.21 10.74 16.40
N ALA A 158 -6.67 10.55 15.19
CA ALA A 158 -5.38 9.92 15.00
C ALA A 158 -4.24 10.69 15.71
N LEU A 159 -4.29 12.02 15.65
CA LEU A 159 -3.27 12.88 16.24
C LEU A 159 -3.31 12.84 17.77
N ASN A 160 -4.50 12.99 18.35
CA ASN A 160 -4.64 13.19 19.80
C ASN A 160 -4.75 11.88 20.58
N VAL A 161 -5.38 10.86 20.00
CA VAL A 161 -5.70 9.60 20.68
C VAL A 161 -4.68 8.52 20.29
N LEU A 162 -4.55 8.24 18.99
CA LEU A 162 -3.74 7.13 18.51
C LEU A 162 -2.24 7.40 18.65
N LYS A 163 -1.79 8.65 18.41
CA LYS A 163 -0.37 9.07 18.47
C LYS A 163 0.56 8.25 17.57
N LYS A 164 0.03 7.67 16.49
CA LYS A 164 0.77 6.93 15.46
C LYS A 164 1.04 7.81 14.23
N PRO A 165 1.91 7.40 13.30
CA PRO A 165 2.20 8.17 12.10
C PRO A 165 0.95 8.48 11.27
N ILE A 166 0.76 9.78 10.96
CA ILE A 166 -0.24 10.26 10.01
C ILE A 166 0.50 10.75 8.78
N ILE A 167 0.28 10.08 7.66
CA ILE A 167 1.10 10.19 6.45
C ILE A 167 0.24 10.36 5.19
N SER A 168 0.84 10.89 4.14
CA SER A 168 0.20 11.02 2.83
C SER A 168 0.17 9.69 2.06
N ILE A 169 -0.69 9.60 1.05
CA ILE A 169 -0.79 8.43 0.15
C ILE A 169 0.52 8.13 -0.59
N THR A 170 1.38 9.13 -0.79
CA THR A 170 2.67 8.96 -1.46
C THR A 170 3.58 7.95 -0.75
N TRP A 171 3.46 7.79 0.58
CA TRP A 171 4.17 6.72 1.29
C TRP A 171 3.77 5.34 0.79
N LEU A 172 2.47 5.11 0.59
CA LEU A 172 1.96 3.84 0.07
C LEU A 172 2.41 3.61 -1.38
N ASP A 173 2.44 4.66 -2.19
CA ASP A 173 2.98 4.59 -3.56
C ASP A 173 4.45 4.14 -3.58
N HIS A 174 5.27 4.69 -2.68
CA HIS A 174 6.68 4.30 -2.56
C HIS A 174 6.85 2.89 -2.00
N CYS A 175 6.04 2.49 -1.01
CA CYS A 175 6.06 1.11 -0.52
C CYS A 175 5.71 0.11 -1.63
N TRP A 176 4.71 0.46 -2.44
CA TRP A 176 4.28 -0.32 -3.60
C TRP A 176 5.40 -0.49 -4.62
N MET A 177 6.05 0.61 -5.03
CA MET A 177 7.13 0.56 -6.01
C MET A 177 8.37 -0.21 -5.53
N GLN A 178 8.67 -0.12 -4.23
CA GLN A 178 9.88 -0.71 -3.64
C GLN A 178 9.64 -2.12 -3.07
N HIS A 179 8.40 -2.60 -3.07
CA HIS A 179 7.96 -3.84 -2.42
C HIS A 179 8.48 -4.01 -0.99
N ARG A 180 8.55 -2.91 -0.23
CA ARG A 180 8.99 -2.88 1.18
C ARG A 180 8.38 -1.68 1.89
N ILE A 181 8.28 -1.74 3.22
CA ILE A 181 7.96 -0.55 4.02
C ILE A 181 9.15 0.41 3.97
N VAL A 182 8.90 1.61 3.44
CA VAL A 182 9.88 2.71 3.44
C VAL A 182 9.72 3.56 4.71
N PRO A 183 10.77 4.30 5.14
CA PRO A 183 10.67 5.24 6.26
C PRO A 183 9.49 6.20 6.08
N HIS A 184 8.75 6.45 7.15
CA HIS A 184 7.49 7.19 7.07
C HIS A 184 7.67 8.70 7.33
N GLU A 185 8.78 9.09 7.96
CA GLU A 185 9.09 10.47 8.37
C GLU A 185 8.99 11.47 7.22
N PRO A 186 9.53 11.19 6.01
CA PRO A 186 9.46 12.12 4.89
C PRO A 186 8.04 12.32 4.34
N TYR A 187 7.09 11.45 4.71
CA TYR A 187 5.74 11.42 4.19
C TYR A 187 4.69 11.85 5.22
N ARG A 188 5.12 12.34 6.38
CA ARG A 188 4.20 12.89 7.38
C ARG A 188 3.47 14.10 6.81
N LEU A 189 2.17 14.18 7.07
CA LEU A 189 1.40 15.36 6.70
C LEU A 189 1.94 16.57 7.47
N LEU A 190 2.25 17.64 6.74
CA LEU A 190 2.63 18.91 7.32
C LEU A 190 1.40 19.60 7.94
N PRO A 191 1.58 20.47 8.95
CA PRO A 191 0.48 21.03 9.74
C PRO A 191 -0.60 21.75 8.95
N PHE A 192 -0.28 22.29 7.77
CA PHE A 192 -1.24 23.02 6.92
C PHE A 192 -1.57 22.29 5.62
N THR A 193 -1.20 21.01 5.49
CA THR A 193 -1.51 20.24 4.26
C THR A 193 -3.00 20.28 3.96
N GLY A 194 -3.36 20.75 2.76
CA GLY A 194 -4.73 20.88 2.27
C GLY A 194 -5.48 22.12 2.77
N LEU A 195 -4.81 23.04 3.47
CA LEU A 195 -5.38 24.32 3.86
C LEU A 195 -5.05 25.39 2.83
N THR A 196 -6.05 26.17 2.45
CA THR A 196 -5.85 27.47 1.79
C THR A 196 -6.15 28.56 2.82
N ILE A 197 -5.18 29.41 3.13
CA ILE A 197 -5.22 30.34 4.25
C ILE A 197 -5.06 31.77 3.71
N CYS A 198 -6.03 32.61 4.02
CA CYS A 198 -5.99 34.04 3.76
C CYS A 198 -5.68 34.79 5.05
N VAL A 199 -5.03 35.96 4.93
CA VAL A 199 -4.74 36.84 6.06
C VAL A 199 -5.33 38.22 5.85
N THR A 200 -5.90 38.81 6.90
CA THR A 200 -6.48 40.16 6.87
C THR A 200 -6.06 40.97 8.09
N LYS A 201 -6.09 42.30 7.98
CA LYS A 201 -5.70 43.25 9.04
C LYS A 201 -4.28 43.09 9.60
N ILE A 202 -3.40 42.36 8.90
CA ILE A 202 -1.98 42.21 9.28
C ILE A 202 -1.12 43.15 8.42
N PRO A 203 -0.06 43.79 8.97
CA PRO A 203 0.88 44.61 8.20
C PRO A 203 1.55 43.85 7.05
N LEU A 204 1.90 44.54 5.95
CA LEU A 204 2.38 43.89 4.73
C LEU A 204 3.64 43.03 4.94
N ASP A 205 4.57 43.50 5.76
CA ASP A 205 5.83 42.79 6.02
C ASP A 205 5.58 41.46 6.78
N GLU A 206 4.68 41.48 7.76
CA GLU A 206 4.24 40.28 8.48
C GLU A 206 3.45 39.33 7.57
N ARG A 207 2.61 39.84 6.66
CA ARG A 207 1.87 39.00 5.70
C ARG A 207 2.81 38.15 4.85
N ARG A 208 3.94 38.71 4.39
CA ARG A 208 4.93 37.97 3.61
C ARG A 208 5.53 36.83 4.43
N GLN A 209 5.88 37.09 5.68
CA GLN A 209 6.43 36.08 6.58
C GLN A 209 5.42 34.98 6.89
N ILE A 210 4.16 35.34 7.13
CA ILE A 210 3.08 34.37 7.37
C ILE A 210 2.82 33.54 6.11
N GLY A 211 2.76 34.16 4.94
CA GLY A 211 2.59 33.45 3.67
C GLY A 211 3.68 32.40 3.45
N LYS A 212 4.95 32.78 3.67
CA LYS A 212 6.09 31.85 3.60
C LYS A 212 5.94 30.70 4.61
N MET A 213 5.61 30.98 5.86
CA MET A 213 5.39 29.96 6.88
C MET A 213 4.26 28.99 6.51
N ILE A 214 3.16 29.50 5.92
CA ILE A 214 2.03 28.68 5.47
C ILE A 214 2.51 27.68 4.41
N GLU A 215 3.24 28.16 3.41
CA GLU A 215 3.75 27.35 2.30
C GLU A 215 4.81 26.33 2.76
N GLU A 216 5.74 26.73 3.62
CA GLU A 216 6.76 25.84 4.23
C GLU A 216 6.12 24.70 5.05
N ASN A 217 4.92 24.92 5.59
CA ASN A 217 4.15 23.94 6.35
C ASN A 217 3.05 23.25 5.51
N GLY A 218 3.17 23.29 4.18
CA GLY A 218 2.35 22.54 3.23
C GLY A 218 0.96 23.12 2.96
N GLY A 219 0.68 24.34 3.43
CA GLY A 219 -0.53 25.08 3.11
C GLY A 219 -0.37 25.92 1.86
N GLN A 220 -1.48 26.51 1.42
CA GLN A 220 -1.52 27.48 0.33
C GLN A 220 -1.89 28.85 0.87
N TYR A 221 -1.03 29.84 0.65
CA TYR A 221 -1.37 31.23 0.96
C TYR A 221 -2.30 31.81 -0.11
N SER A 222 -3.30 32.57 0.31
CA SER A 222 -4.18 33.34 -0.57
C SER A 222 -4.15 34.81 -0.17
N ALA A 223 -3.77 35.69 -1.11
CA ALA A 223 -3.76 37.13 -0.87
C ALA A 223 -5.18 37.70 -0.69
N ASP A 224 -6.16 37.09 -1.36
CA ASP A 224 -7.56 37.49 -1.33
C ASP A 224 -8.43 36.43 -0.64
N LEU A 225 -9.49 36.87 0.03
CA LEU A 225 -10.48 35.95 0.59
C LEU A 225 -11.39 35.44 -0.53
N THR A 226 -11.24 34.16 -0.87
CA THR A 226 -12.04 33.49 -1.91
C THR A 226 -12.81 32.32 -1.34
N LYS A 227 -13.80 31.79 -2.07
CA LYS A 227 -14.55 30.57 -1.68
C LYS A 227 -13.66 29.32 -1.53
N LYS A 228 -12.42 29.35 -2.03
CA LYS A 228 -11.44 28.27 -1.87
C LYS A 228 -10.69 28.35 -0.54
N CYS A 229 -10.71 29.51 0.14
CA CYS A 229 -10.07 29.67 1.43
C CYS A 229 -10.74 28.77 2.47
N THR A 230 -9.94 27.97 3.15
CA THR A 230 -10.35 27.11 4.26
C THR A 230 -10.33 27.86 5.58
N HIS A 231 -9.45 28.85 5.71
CA HIS A 231 -9.23 29.64 6.93
C HIS A 231 -8.95 31.10 6.56
N LEU A 232 -9.38 31.99 7.46
CA LEU A 232 -9.02 33.40 7.46
C LEU A 232 -8.35 33.71 8.80
N VAL A 233 -7.11 34.20 8.77
CA VAL A 233 -6.40 34.70 9.95
C VAL A 233 -6.53 36.21 9.97
N SER A 234 -6.94 36.77 11.10
CA SER A 234 -7.05 38.21 11.30
C SER A 234 -6.33 38.59 12.58
N ASP A 235 -5.67 39.74 12.56
CA ASP A 235 -5.35 40.40 13.81
C ASP A 235 -6.64 40.83 14.52
N ILE A 236 -6.65 40.69 15.86
CA ILE A 236 -7.77 41.01 16.74
C ILE A 236 -7.62 42.37 17.41
N SER A 237 -6.54 43.11 17.11
CA SER A 237 -6.33 44.47 17.60
C SER A 237 -7.55 45.34 17.25
N PHE A 238 -8.31 45.70 18.30
CA PHE A 238 -9.45 46.61 18.28
C PHE A 238 -9.00 48.07 18.35
#